data_AF-A0A1Y3BED1-F1
#
_entry.id   AF-A0A1Y3BED1-F1
#
_cell.length_a   1.000
_cell.length_b   1.000
_cell.length_c   1.000
_cell.angle_alpha   90.00
_cell.angle_beta   90.00
_cell.angle_gamma   90.00
#
_symmetry.space_group_name_H-M   'P 1'
#
loop_
_entity.id
_entity.type
_entity.pdbx_description
1 polymer ?
#
loop_
_entity_poly.entity_id
_entity_poly.type
_entity_poly.pdbx_seq_one_letter_code
_entity_poly.pdbx_strand_id
1 'polypeptide(L)' 'MFELKEFFRNPSQIHHLNSKKSHYEASKEAVIVGIDEAGRGPVLGPMIYAAAYCPLSMRTEIEKEKYQ' A
#
# COMPACT_ATOMS: atom_id res chain seq x y z
N MET A 1 -3.76 -14.49 -5.03
CA MET A 1 -4.01 -13.31 -4.16
C MET A 1 -3.44 -13.68 -2.81
N PHE A 2 -2.39 -13.01 -2.37
CA PHE A 2 -1.74 -13.31 -1.10
C PHE A 2 -2.69 -12.91 0.04
N GLU A 3 -2.92 -13.81 1.00
CA GLU A 3 -3.71 -13.51 2.20
C GLU A 3 -2.77 -13.21 3.38
N LEU A 4 -3.16 -12.29 4.28
CA LEU A 4 -2.40 -11.95 5.48
C LEU A 4 -2.00 -13.19 6.33
N LYS A 5 -2.75 -14.29 6.20
CA LYS A 5 -2.49 -15.58 6.86
C LYS A 5 -1.16 -16.23 6.41
N GLU A 6 -0.68 -15.94 5.21
CA GLU A 6 0.58 -16.50 4.68
C GLU A 6 1.80 -15.92 5.39
N PHE A 7 1.74 -14.64 5.79
CA PHE A 7 2.80 -13.99 6.56
C PHE A 7 3.10 -14.75 7.86
N PHE A 8 2.06 -15.15 8.59
CA PHE A 8 2.20 -15.84 9.88
C PHE A 8 2.79 -17.26 9.77
N ARG A 9 2.80 -17.86 8.56
CA ARG A 9 3.42 -19.18 8.35
C ARG A 9 4.93 -19.11 8.16
N ASN A 10 5.44 -18.01 7.58
CA ASN A 10 6.87 -17.85 7.31
C ASN A 10 7.27 -16.37 7.28
N PRO A 11 7.38 -15.69 8.45
CA PRO A 11 7.52 -14.24 8.52
C PRO A 11 8.91 -13.71 8.15
N SER A 12 9.90 -14.59 7.93
CA SER A 12 11.27 -14.21 7.55
C SER A 12 11.44 -13.95 6.05
N GLN A 13 10.44 -14.28 5.23
CA GLN A 13 10.44 -14.01 3.80
C GLN A 13 9.84 -12.64 3.47
N ILE A 14 10.13 -12.16 2.27
CA ILE A 14 9.50 -10.97 1.71
C ILE A 14 8.12 -11.36 1.17
N HIS A 15 7.08 -10.67 1.62
CA HIS A 15 5.69 -10.93 1.24
C HIS A 15 5.09 -9.72 0.55
N HIS A 16 4.53 -9.91 -0.65
CA HIS A 16 3.90 -8.83 -1.42
C HIS A 16 2.39 -8.90 -1.31
N LEU A 17 1.81 -7.89 -0.67
CA LEU A 17 0.37 -7.72 -0.49
C LEU A 17 -0.11 -6.59 -1.38
N ASN A 18 -1.00 -6.91 -2.32
CA ASN A 18 -1.61 -5.93 -3.21
C ASN A 18 -3.13 -5.99 -3.09
N SER A 19 -3.77 -4.83 -3.15
CA SER A 19 -5.23 -4.77 -3.29
C SER A 19 -5.65 -5.45 -4.59
N LYS A 20 -6.91 -5.88 -4.66
CA LYS A 20 -7.49 -6.23 -5.96
C LYS A 20 -7.41 -5.00 -6.83
N LYS A 21 -6.91 -5.14 -8.06
CA LYS A 21 -6.87 -4.03 -9.01
C LYS A 21 -8.29 -3.47 -9.17
N SER A 22 -8.50 -2.25 -8.68
CA SER A 22 -9.70 -1.48 -9.02
C SER A 22 -9.56 -1.01 -10.47
N HIS A 23 -10.68 -0.81 -11.14
CA HIS A 23 -10.88 -0.63 -12.59
C HIS A 23 -10.03 0.46 -13.31
N TYR A 24 -9.08 1.12 -12.64
CA TYR A 24 -8.22 2.17 -13.19
C TYR A 24 -7.19 1.69 -14.21
N GLU A 25 -6.99 0.39 -14.41
CA GLU A 25 -6.19 -0.12 -15.55
C GLU A 25 -6.76 0.31 -16.92
N ALA A 26 -8.02 0.75 -16.99
CA ALA A 26 -8.63 1.23 -18.22
C ALA A 26 -8.42 2.73 -18.50
N SER A 27 -7.96 3.54 -17.53
CA SER A 27 -7.68 4.96 -17.78
C SER A 27 -6.18 5.18 -17.97
N LYS A 28 -5.79 5.84 -19.07
CA LYS A 28 -4.41 6.33 -19.29
C LYS A 28 -4.08 7.56 -18.44
N GLU A 29 -4.81 7.75 -17.35
CA GLU A 29 -4.70 8.92 -16.50
C GLU A 29 -3.43 8.80 -15.64
N ALA A 30 -2.72 9.92 -15.47
CA ALA A 30 -1.62 9.95 -14.53
C ALA A 30 -2.14 9.81 -13.08
N VAL A 31 -1.34 9.14 -12.26
CA VAL A 31 -1.65 8.84 -10.86
C VAL A 31 -0.70 9.58 -9.94
N ILE A 32 -1.15 9.83 -8.71
CA ILE A 32 -0.28 10.21 -7.59
C ILE A 32 0.00 8.96 -6.79
N VAL A 33 1.23 8.80 -6.31
CA VAL A 33 1.66 7.69 -5.47
C VAL A 33 2.30 8.23 -4.20
N GLY A 34 1.83 7.76 -3.05
CA GLY A 34 2.47 7.94 -1.75
C GLY A 34 3.19 6.65 -1.34
N ILE A 35 4.41 6.78 -0.83
CA ILE A 35 5.24 5.65 -0.37
C ILE A 35 5.66 5.95 1.07
N ASP A 36 5.54 4.96 1.94
CA ASP A 36 5.93 5.08 3.34
C ASP A 36 6.38 3.73 3.92
N GLU A 37 7.06 3.78 5.06
CA GLU A 37 7.53 2.60 5.79
C GLU A 37 7.08 2.55 7.25
N ALA A 38 6.97 1.34 7.78
CA ALA A 38 6.72 1.10 9.20
C ALA A 38 7.63 -0.02 9.74
N GLY A 39 7.97 0.07 11.02
CA GLY A 39 8.85 -0.91 11.67
C GLY A 39 10.34 -0.60 11.55
N ARG A 40 10.72 0.67 11.35
CA ARG A 40 12.12 1.11 11.41
C ARG A 40 12.57 1.30 12.86
N GLY A 41 13.57 0.54 13.31
CA GLY A 41 14.20 0.69 14.63
C GLY A 41 13.92 -0.39 15.69
N PRO A 42 12.77 -1.08 15.71
CA PRO A 42 12.58 -2.25 16.56
C PRO A 42 13.67 -3.30 16.39
N VAL A 43 14.05 -3.95 17.50
CA VAL A 43 15.01 -5.07 17.48
C VAL A 43 14.38 -6.33 16.89
N LEU A 44 13.06 -6.49 17.06
CA LEU A 44 12.29 -7.63 16.57
C LEU A 44 11.05 -7.14 15.84
N GLY A 45 10.60 -7.92 14.86
CA GLY A 45 9.44 -7.62 14.03
C GLY A 45 9.81 -7.33 12.57
N PRO A 46 8.83 -7.40 11.64
CA PRO A 46 9.07 -7.13 10.24
C PRO A 46 9.23 -5.63 9.97
N MET A 47 9.96 -5.29 8.91
CA MET A 47 9.91 -3.98 8.28
C MET A 47 8.93 -4.02 7.11
N ILE A 48 8.03 -3.04 7.03
CA ILE A 48 6.95 -2.99 6.03
C ILE A 48 7.16 -1.74 5.17
N TYR A 49 7.03 -1.92 3.87
CA TYR A 49 6.92 -0.82 2.90
C TYR A 49 5.53 -0.87 2.27
N ALA A 50 4.89 0.29 2.14
CA ALA A 50 3.60 0.42 1.52
C ALA A 50 3.62 1.51 0.44
N ALA A 51 2.84 1.28 -0.61
CA ALA A 51 2.54 2.28 -1.61
C ALA A 51 1.02 2.36 -1.80
N ALA A 52 0.50 3.57 -1.77
CA ALA A 52 -0.90 3.86 -2.09
C ALA A 52 -0.93 4.79 -3.31
N TYR A 53 -1.86 4.56 -4.22
CA TYR A 53 -1.98 5.37 -5.43
C TYR A 53 -3.44 5.72 -5.73
N CYS A 54 -3.62 6.87 -6.38
CA CYS A 54 -4.92 7.34 -6.83
C CYS A 54 -4.81 8.10 -8.17
N PRO A 55 -5.86 8.13 -8.99
CA PRO A 55 -5.93 9.02 -10.15
C PRO A 55 -5.78 10.48 -9.74
N LEU A 56 -5.17 11.30 -10.60
CA LEU A 56 -5.02 12.74 -10.35
C LEU A 56 -6.36 13.46 -10.17
N SER A 57 -7.40 13.02 -10.87
CA SER A 57 -8.77 13.54 -10.73
C SER A 57 -9.33 13.44 -9.30
N MET A 58 -8.86 12.49 -8.50
CA MET A 58 -9.29 12.29 -7.12
C MET A 58 -8.43 13.02 -6.08
N ARG A 59 -7.38 13.74 -6.51
CA ARG A 59 -6.41 14.38 -5.60
C ARG A 59 -7.09 15.24 -4.53
N THR A 60 -7.98 16.14 -4.95
CA THR A 60 -8.65 17.09 -4.07
C THR A 60 -9.57 16.42 -3.04
N GLU A 61 -10.07 15.23 -3.35
CA GLU A 61 -10.90 14.44 -2.43
C GLU A 61 -10.04 13.82 -1.33
N ILE A 62 -8.93 13.19 -1.71
CA ILE A 62 -8.00 12.55 -0.78
C ILE A 62 -7.29 13.57 0.12
N GLU A 63 -6.93 14.75 -0.41
CA GLU A 63 -6.33 15.82 0.42
C GLU A 63 -7.29 16.38 1.48
N LYS A 64 -8.61 16.24 1.28
CA LYS A 64 -9.62 16.67 2.25
C LYS A 64 -9.86 15.65 3.35
N GLU A 65 -9.55 14.38 3.09
CA GLU A 65 -9.52 13.35 4.12
C GLU A 65 -8.33 13.60 5.04
N LYS A 66 -8.49 14.54 5.98
CA LYS A 66 -7.54 14.72 7.07
C LYS A 66 -7.52 13.42 7.88
N TYR A 67 -6.34 12.81 7.96
CA TYR A 67 -6.01 11.73 8.90
C TYR A 67 -6.61 12.07 10.29
N GLN A 68 -7.73 11.44 10.63
CA GLN A 68 -8.28 11.43 11.99
C GLN A 68 -7.60 10.36 12.82
#